data_AF-A0A9D8G3T2-F1
#
_entry.id   AF-A0A9D8G3T2-F1
#
_cell.length_a   1.000
_cell.length_b   1.000
_cell.length_c   1.000
_cell.angle_alpha   90.00
_cell.angle_beta   90.00
_cell.angle_gamma   90.00
#
_symmetry.space_group_name_H-M   'P 1'
#
loop_
_entity.id
_entity.type
_entity.pdbx_description
1 polymer ?
#
loop_
_entity_poly.entity_id
_entity_poly.type
_entity_poly.pdbx_seq_one_letter_code
_entity_poly.pdbx_strand_id
1 'polypeptide(L)'
;MPVVSITILRRYLLVVLLQCFAILLALVQSLNGVRTDEAKYLLNIPYPHPPLLRFLMGNTEAFPFQELFWRLLFATLLVQAVWIVADLGRSLATEKRVTLCLLWLTAGSLLFQAGTVMMAPITALQGLIVVWFFLKSKKLDAGSSQLAGVALFWLASLFTAYQAVLYAPVVWGIFRRNGCSSSRASVITVVPIALLLLYVAGNPLAISSFISAGGQNAGSSYEGITGSIVVAWLTAGSGILSVLGTYGALRSGRKELFISVLLLFTFLLVSFRAYYAVLFLPLFIAGVAAHPAVLQKSHLVAAAQLCCAVLLLAQTPLSIGSSPARHVMQRINDLPGTGVVLIHGSFGHEWQYESRIPILRYRSALLSKSKAVVCLERCPEVARYGFYQIANMGEEVWIRR
;
A
#
# COMPACT_ATOMS: atom_id res chain seq x y z
N MET A 1 -36.37 -19.23 -25.36
CA MET A 1 -34.98 -19.67 -25.18
C MET A 1 -34.15 -18.53 -24.57
N PRO A 2 -33.24 -18.80 -23.63
CA PRO A 2 -32.98 -17.90 -22.50
C PRO A 2 -31.88 -16.88 -22.80
N VAL A 3 -32.28 -15.64 -23.10
CA VAL A 3 -31.37 -14.47 -23.16
C VAL A 3 -30.72 -14.17 -21.80
N VAL A 4 -31.30 -14.68 -20.71
CA VAL A 4 -30.81 -14.56 -19.33
C VAL A 4 -29.46 -15.27 -19.11
N SER A 5 -29.10 -16.27 -19.93
CA SER A 5 -27.87 -17.06 -19.74
C SER A 5 -26.59 -16.31 -20.11
N ILE A 6 -26.62 -15.49 -21.17
CA ILE A 6 -25.40 -14.86 -21.72
C ILE A 6 -24.88 -13.73 -20.82
N THR A 7 -25.77 -12.91 -20.23
CA THR A 7 -25.35 -11.79 -19.38
C THR A 7 -24.78 -12.26 -18.05
N ILE A 8 -25.35 -13.32 -17.48
CA ILE A 8 -24.88 -13.93 -16.24
C ILE A 8 -23.51 -14.58 -16.46
N LEU A 9 -23.36 -15.37 -17.54
CA LEU A 9 -22.09 -15.99 -17.90
C LEU A 9 -20.97 -14.96 -18.10
N ARG A 10 -21.25 -13.84 -18.77
CA ARG A 10 -20.29 -12.74 -18.94
C ARG A 10 -19.83 -12.13 -17.61
N ARG A 11 -20.73 -12.01 -16.62
CA ARG A 11 -20.38 -11.48 -15.30
C ARG A 11 -19.48 -12.45 -14.54
N TYR A 12 -19.78 -13.74 -14.55
CA TYR A 12 -18.92 -14.75 -13.94
C TYR A 12 -17.55 -14.79 -14.60
N LEU A 13 -17.49 -14.75 -15.94
CA LEU A 13 -16.22 -14.69 -16.67
C LEU A 13 -15.40 -13.47 -16.26
N LEU A 14 -16.01 -12.29 -16.13
CA LEU A 14 -15.32 -11.08 -15.67
C LEU A 14 -14.78 -11.23 -14.25
N VAL A 15 -15.56 -11.78 -13.32
CA VAL A 15 -15.09 -12.03 -11.95
C VAL A 15 -13.89 -12.97 -11.93
N VAL A 16 -13.93 -14.04 -12.73
CA VAL A 16 -12.82 -15.00 -12.87
C VAL A 16 -11.59 -14.32 -13.46
N LEU A 17 -11.74 -13.56 -14.55
CA LEU A 17 -10.62 -12.84 -15.19
C LEU A 17 -9.97 -11.83 -14.22
N LEU A 18 -10.78 -11.09 -13.46
CA LEU A 18 -10.30 -10.17 -12.44
C LEU A 18 -9.59 -10.92 -11.31
N GLN A 19 -10.07 -12.08 -10.91
CA GLN A 19 -9.41 -12.90 -9.89
C GLN A 19 -8.08 -13.48 -10.41
N CYS A 20 -8.00 -13.94 -11.66
CA CYS A 20 -6.75 -14.35 -12.29
C CYS A 20 -5.74 -13.19 -12.32
N PHE A 21 -6.20 -11.98 -12.61
CA PHE A 21 -5.37 -10.79 -12.58
C PHE A 21 -4.86 -10.47 -11.15
N ALA A 22 -5.73 -10.57 -10.13
CA ALA A 22 -5.31 -10.41 -8.73
C ALA A 22 -4.26 -11.45 -8.31
N ILE A 23 -4.45 -12.72 -8.70
CA ILE A 23 -3.49 -13.79 -8.43
C ILE A 23 -2.15 -13.47 -9.09
N LEU A 24 -2.14 -13.04 -10.36
CA LEU A 24 -0.93 -12.66 -11.05
C LEU A 24 -0.18 -11.54 -10.31
N LEU A 25 -0.89 -10.48 -9.89
CA LEU A 25 -0.29 -9.38 -9.13
C LEU A 25 0.30 -9.86 -7.79
N ALA A 26 -0.41 -10.72 -7.06
CA ALA A 26 0.08 -11.29 -5.81
C ALA A 26 1.31 -12.17 -6.01
N LEU A 27 1.35 -12.98 -7.07
CA LEU A 27 2.50 -13.84 -7.41
C LEU A 27 3.72 -13.01 -7.78
N VAL A 28 3.56 -11.98 -8.60
CA VAL A 28 4.66 -11.05 -8.93
C VAL A 28 5.26 -10.43 -7.66
N GLN A 29 4.44 -10.04 -6.69
CA GLN A 29 4.94 -9.51 -5.43
C GLN A 29 5.58 -10.58 -4.54
N SER A 30 5.09 -11.82 -4.59
CA SER A 30 5.67 -12.95 -3.84
C SER A 30 7.07 -13.32 -4.33
N LEU A 31 7.32 -13.18 -5.64
CA LEU A 31 8.62 -13.47 -6.25
C LEU A 31 9.72 -12.51 -5.78
N ASN A 32 9.38 -11.24 -5.51
CA ASN A 32 10.32 -10.24 -5.00
C ASN A 32 10.78 -10.50 -3.55
N GLY A 33 10.11 -11.41 -2.84
CA GLY A 33 10.30 -11.63 -1.41
C GLY A 33 9.70 -10.54 -0.52
N VAL A 34 9.84 -10.71 0.80
CA VAL A 34 9.32 -9.77 1.78
C VAL A 34 10.23 -8.56 1.89
N ARG A 35 9.63 -7.37 1.80
CA ARG A 35 10.33 -6.10 2.05
C ARG A 35 10.35 -5.78 3.54
N THR A 36 11.29 -4.93 3.97
CA THR A 36 11.41 -4.49 5.38
C THR A 36 10.09 -4.06 6.00
N ASP A 37 9.30 -3.25 5.29
CA ASP A 37 8.02 -2.75 5.82
C ASP A 37 6.93 -3.83 5.83
N GLU A 38 6.97 -4.80 4.91
CA GLU A 38 6.04 -5.95 4.92
C GLU A 38 6.35 -6.89 6.10
N ALA A 39 7.64 -7.16 6.33
CA ALA A 39 8.11 -7.98 7.44
C ALA A 39 7.61 -7.47 8.79
N LYS A 40 7.50 -6.15 8.97
CA LYS A 40 6.99 -5.56 10.23
C LYS A 40 5.52 -5.88 10.51
N TYR A 41 4.73 -6.19 9.48
CA TYR A 41 3.32 -6.59 9.63
C TYR A 41 3.16 -8.10 9.73
N LEU A 42 4.07 -8.87 9.12
CA LEU A 42 4.08 -10.32 9.19
C LEU A 42 4.72 -10.84 10.50
N LEU A 43 5.69 -10.12 11.03
CA LEU A 43 6.32 -10.41 12.32
C LEU A 43 5.52 -9.83 13.48
N ASN A 44 5.36 -10.62 14.54
CA ASN A 44 4.80 -10.19 15.81
C ASN A 44 5.83 -9.46 16.69
N ILE A 45 6.37 -8.37 16.16
CA ILE A 45 7.24 -7.46 16.90
C ILE A 45 6.42 -6.28 17.46
N PRO A 46 6.84 -5.61 18.53
CA PRO A 46 6.26 -4.33 18.90
C PRO A 46 6.46 -3.33 17.75
N TYR A 47 5.37 -2.91 17.10
CA TYR A 47 5.42 -1.95 16.00
C TYR A 47 4.30 -0.92 16.17
N PRO A 48 4.59 0.36 15.98
CA PRO A 48 3.64 1.40 16.29
C PRO A 48 2.79 1.73 15.07
N HIS A 49 1.87 0.81 14.77
CA HIS A 49 0.73 1.12 13.95
C HIS A 49 -0.55 1.06 14.76
N PRO A 50 -1.62 1.65 14.23
CA PRO A 50 -2.93 1.43 14.77
C PRO A 50 -3.27 -0.08 14.80
N PRO A 51 -3.93 -0.56 15.86
CA PRO A 51 -3.94 -1.98 16.19
C PRO A 51 -4.85 -2.83 15.31
N LEU A 52 -5.82 -2.26 14.57
CA LEU A 52 -6.92 -3.06 14.02
C LEU A 52 -6.46 -4.12 13.00
N LEU A 53 -5.81 -3.69 11.91
CA LEU A 53 -5.38 -4.64 10.88
C LEU A 53 -4.20 -5.49 11.35
N ARG A 54 -3.33 -4.94 12.22
CA ARG A 54 -2.24 -5.71 12.85
C ARG A 54 -2.79 -6.86 13.70
N PHE A 55 -3.84 -6.60 14.48
CA PHE A 55 -4.52 -7.63 15.25
C PHE A 55 -5.07 -8.73 14.33
N LEU A 56 -5.76 -8.36 13.24
CA LEU A 56 -6.27 -9.33 12.27
C LEU A 56 -5.15 -10.16 11.63
N MET A 57 -4.02 -9.54 11.29
CA MET A 57 -2.85 -10.23 10.74
C MET A 57 -2.14 -11.14 11.74
N GLY A 58 -2.10 -10.76 13.01
CA GLY A 58 -1.54 -11.59 14.08
C GLY A 58 -2.30 -12.90 14.29
N ASN A 59 -3.61 -12.93 13.98
CA ASN A 59 -4.40 -14.16 14.04
C ASN A 59 -4.01 -15.22 12.99
N THR A 60 -3.20 -14.85 11.98
CA THR A 60 -2.72 -15.77 10.95
C THR A 60 -1.21 -15.99 10.98
N GLU A 61 -0.52 -15.55 12.04
CA GLU A 61 0.93 -15.71 12.23
C GLU A 61 1.38 -17.18 12.20
N ALA A 62 0.56 -18.08 12.73
CA ALA A 62 0.88 -19.51 12.76
C ALA A 62 0.80 -20.21 11.39
N PHE A 63 0.28 -19.55 10.36
CA PHE A 63 0.08 -20.19 9.06
C PHE A 63 1.35 -20.13 8.21
N PRO A 64 1.85 -21.26 7.69
CA PRO A 64 3.08 -21.28 6.88
C PRO A 64 2.93 -20.55 5.54
N PHE A 65 1.70 -20.25 5.13
CA PHE A 65 1.35 -19.51 3.91
C PHE A 65 0.80 -18.10 4.21
N GLN A 66 1.03 -17.54 5.41
CA GLN A 66 0.53 -16.22 5.83
C GLN A 66 0.88 -15.12 4.82
N GLU A 67 2.12 -15.08 4.31
CA GLU A 67 2.54 -14.11 3.30
C GLU A 67 1.64 -14.19 2.06
N LEU A 68 1.57 -15.38 1.43
CA LEU A 68 0.81 -15.58 0.20
C LEU A 68 -0.69 -15.29 0.41
N PHE A 69 -1.23 -15.68 1.57
CA PHE A 69 -2.61 -15.41 1.95
C PHE A 69 -2.92 -13.90 1.94
N TRP A 70 -2.11 -13.09 2.64
CA TRP A 70 -2.36 -11.64 2.70
C TRP A 70 -2.12 -10.94 1.36
N ARG A 71 -1.09 -11.35 0.61
CA ARG A 71 -0.85 -10.82 -0.75
C ARG A 71 -2.05 -11.07 -1.67
N LEU A 72 -2.58 -12.29 -1.67
CA LEU A 72 -3.77 -12.66 -2.46
C LEU A 72 -5.00 -11.88 -2.00
N LEU A 73 -5.24 -11.81 -0.69
CA LEU A 73 -6.38 -11.10 -0.15
C LEU A 73 -6.35 -9.61 -0.53
N PHE A 74 -5.21 -8.93 -0.36
CA PHE A 74 -5.09 -7.51 -0.68
C PHE A 74 -5.24 -7.26 -2.19
N ALA A 75 -4.61 -8.11 -3.02
CA ALA A 75 -4.72 -8.00 -4.46
C ALA A 75 -6.16 -8.22 -4.94
N THR A 76 -6.83 -9.25 -4.41
CA THR A 76 -8.25 -9.51 -4.71
C THR A 76 -9.12 -8.35 -4.31
N LEU A 77 -8.97 -7.82 -3.09
CA LEU A 77 -9.78 -6.70 -2.62
C LEU A 77 -9.61 -5.46 -3.50
N LEU A 78 -8.38 -5.07 -3.85
CA LEU A 78 -8.13 -3.90 -4.70
C LEU A 78 -8.58 -4.09 -6.15
N VAL A 79 -8.36 -5.27 -6.74
CA VAL A 79 -8.80 -5.54 -8.12
C VAL A 79 -10.32 -5.60 -8.20
N GLN A 80 -10.97 -6.30 -7.26
CA GLN A 80 -12.44 -6.39 -7.22
C GLN A 80 -13.10 -5.07 -6.81
N ALA A 81 -12.35 -4.13 -6.23
CA ALA A 81 -12.85 -2.78 -5.99
C ALA A 81 -13.21 -2.03 -7.30
N VAL A 82 -12.82 -2.55 -8.46
CA VAL A 82 -13.31 -2.06 -9.76
C VAL A 82 -14.84 -2.04 -9.85
N TRP A 83 -15.56 -2.89 -9.11
CA TRP A 83 -17.03 -2.84 -9.06
C TRP A 83 -17.54 -1.57 -8.38
N ILE A 84 -16.84 -1.06 -7.37
CA ILE A 84 -17.12 0.24 -6.74
C ILE A 84 -16.85 1.37 -7.74
N VAL A 85 -15.76 1.26 -8.51
CA VAL A 85 -15.42 2.22 -9.58
C VAL A 85 -16.47 2.22 -10.70
N ALA A 86 -16.93 1.03 -11.13
CA ALA A 86 -18.01 0.89 -12.10
C ALA A 86 -19.30 1.54 -11.57
N ASP A 87 -19.56 1.41 -10.26
CA ASP A 87 -20.70 2.03 -9.63
C ASP A 87 -20.59 3.56 -9.57
N LEU A 88 -19.40 4.11 -9.26
CA LEU A 88 -19.15 5.56 -9.36
C LEU A 88 -19.56 6.11 -10.74
N GLY A 89 -19.21 5.37 -11.78
CA GLY A 89 -19.56 5.69 -13.17
C GLY A 89 -20.96 5.22 -13.63
N ARG A 90 -21.87 4.81 -12.73
CA ARG A 90 -23.17 4.20 -13.12
C ARG A 90 -24.01 5.09 -14.05
N SER A 91 -23.94 6.42 -13.88
CA SER A 91 -24.67 7.39 -14.71
C SER A 91 -23.96 7.74 -16.02
N LEU A 92 -22.76 7.21 -16.26
CA LEU A 92 -22.01 7.43 -17.49
C LEU A 92 -22.44 6.44 -18.58
N ALA A 93 -22.25 6.84 -19.84
CA ALA A 93 -22.33 5.93 -20.96
C ALA A 93 -21.37 4.74 -20.75
N THR A 94 -21.76 3.56 -21.27
CA THR A 94 -21.05 2.30 -21.05
C THR A 94 -19.56 2.41 -21.37
N GLU A 95 -19.20 3.05 -22.48
CA GLU A 95 -17.80 3.26 -22.88
C GLU A 95 -17.00 4.03 -21.84
N LYS A 96 -17.52 5.17 -21.37
CA LYS A 96 -16.86 6.00 -20.35
C LYS A 96 -16.72 5.25 -19.02
N ARG A 97 -17.72 4.46 -18.66
CA ARG A 97 -17.67 3.61 -17.47
C ARG A 97 -16.61 2.52 -17.58
N VAL A 98 -16.49 1.88 -18.75
CA VAL A 98 -15.42 0.90 -19.03
C VAL A 98 -14.05 1.57 -18.98
N THR A 99 -13.88 2.75 -19.59
CA THR A 99 -12.64 3.53 -19.49
C THR A 99 -12.30 3.85 -18.04
N LEU A 100 -13.27 4.25 -17.21
CA LEU A 100 -13.03 4.52 -15.78
C LEU A 100 -12.53 3.27 -15.03
N CYS A 101 -13.10 2.10 -15.33
CA CYS A 101 -12.64 0.82 -14.76
C CYS A 101 -11.23 0.46 -15.23
N LEU A 102 -10.92 0.70 -16.50
CA LEU A 102 -9.60 0.49 -17.08
C LEU A 102 -8.56 1.39 -16.40
N LEU A 103 -8.88 2.68 -16.23
CA LEU A 103 -8.01 3.63 -15.51
C LEU A 103 -7.65 3.11 -14.11
N TRP A 104 -8.60 2.52 -13.37
CA TRP A 104 -8.33 1.89 -12.07
C TRP A 104 -7.41 0.66 -12.20
N LEU A 105 -7.79 -0.32 -13.02
CA LEU A 105 -7.10 -1.62 -13.13
C LEU A 105 -5.67 -1.52 -13.69
N THR A 106 -5.40 -0.47 -14.47
CA THR A 106 -4.11 -0.24 -15.13
C THR A 106 -3.33 0.92 -14.52
N ALA A 107 -3.75 1.41 -13.36
CA ALA A 107 -3.00 2.41 -12.62
C ALA A 107 -1.71 1.80 -12.08
N GLY A 108 -0.57 2.47 -12.27
CA GLY A 108 0.73 1.95 -11.86
C GLY A 108 0.81 1.63 -10.38
N SER A 109 0.16 2.42 -9.52
CA SER A 109 0.09 2.09 -8.10
C SER A 109 -0.66 0.79 -7.82
N LEU A 110 -1.74 0.46 -8.54
CA LEU A 110 -2.42 -0.82 -8.39
C LEU A 110 -1.50 -1.95 -8.84
N LEU A 111 -0.89 -1.82 -10.03
CA LEU A 111 0.01 -2.83 -10.60
C LEU A 111 1.19 -3.15 -9.67
N PHE A 112 1.76 -2.13 -9.00
CA PHE A 112 2.93 -2.31 -8.15
C PHE A 112 2.64 -2.52 -6.66
N GLN A 113 1.43 -2.20 -6.17
CA GLN A 113 1.13 -2.25 -4.73
C GLN A 113 0.00 -3.20 -4.36
N ALA A 114 -0.81 -3.69 -5.31
CA ALA A 114 -2.00 -4.48 -4.94
C ALA A 114 -1.68 -5.74 -4.13
N GLY A 115 -0.56 -6.41 -4.45
CA GLY A 115 -0.09 -7.61 -3.75
C GLY A 115 0.97 -7.36 -2.67
N THR A 116 1.22 -6.11 -2.26
CA THR A 116 2.19 -5.84 -1.18
C THR A 116 1.50 -5.98 0.18
N VAL A 117 2.18 -6.59 1.16
CA VAL A 117 1.65 -6.74 2.52
C VAL A 117 1.91 -5.46 3.32
N MET A 118 1.27 -4.37 2.88
CA MET A 118 1.39 -3.05 3.47
C MET A 118 0.02 -2.48 3.80
N MET A 119 -0.04 -1.55 4.75
CA MET A 119 -1.32 -0.89 5.09
C MET A 119 -1.79 0.08 4.00
N ALA A 120 -0.88 0.59 3.16
CA ALA A 120 -1.22 1.58 2.13
C ALA A 120 -2.25 1.06 1.09
N PRO A 121 -2.12 -0.16 0.53
CA PRO A 121 -3.18 -0.80 -0.28
C PRO A 121 -4.56 -0.81 0.38
N ILE A 122 -4.65 -1.23 1.65
CA ILE A 122 -5.92 -1.26 2.37
C ILE A 122 -6.44 0.15 2.66
N THR A 123 -5.55 1.09 2.97
CA THR A 123 -5.90 2.49 3.19
C THR A 123 -6.43 3.13 1.91
N ALA A 124 -5.89 2.79 0.75
CA ALA A 124 -6.41 3.21 -0.54
C ALA A 124 -7.78 2.61 -0.81
N LEU A 125 -8.01 1.32 -0.51
CA LEU A 125 -9.34 0.72 -0.60
C LEU A 125 -10.36 1.42 0.32
N GLN A 126 -9.96 1.72 1.57
CA GLN A 126 -10.77 2.49 2.50
C GLN A 126 -11.07 3.89 1.97
N GLY A 127 -10.06 4.56 1.41
CA GLY A 127 -10.20 5.84 0.71
C GLY A 127 -11.18 5.74 -0.46
N LEU A 128 -11.17 4.66 -1.25
CA LEU A 128 -12.11 4.43 -2.34
C LEU A 128 -13.55 4.31 -1.83
N ILE A 129 -13.78 3.61 -0.72
CA ILE A 129 -15.10 3.51 -0.09
C ILE A 129 -15.57 4.88 0.41
N VAL A 130 -14.67 5.67 1.04
CA VAL A 130 -14.97 7.03 1.50
C VAL A 130 -15.36 7.94 0.33
N VAL A 131 -14.57 7.97 -0.75
CA VAL A 131 -14.91 8.80 -1.93
C VAL A 131 -16.17 8.30 -2.63
N TRP A 132 -16.44 6.98 -2.59
CA TRP A 132 -17.70 6.42 -3.10
C TRP A 132 -18.89 6.98 -2.34
N PHE A 133 -18.89 6.94 -1.00
CA PHE A 133 -19.92 7.58 -0.20
C PHE A 133 -20.03 9.09 -0.47
N PHE A 134 -18.91 9.79 -0.61
CA PHE A 134 -18.89 11.23 -0.89
C PHE A 134 -19.51 11.61 -2.23
N LEU A 135 -19.27 10.83 -3.28
CA LEU A 135 -19.84 11.09 -4.60
C LEU A 135 -21.28 10.58 -4.71
N LYS A 136 -21.63 9.52 -3.99
CA LYS A 136 -22.95 8.88 -4.03
C LYS A 136 -23.96 9.39 -3.01
N SER A 137 -23.56 10.24 -2.05
CA SER A 137 -24.49 10.76 -1.05
C SER A 137 -25.60 11.58 -1.72
N LYS A 138 -26.69 10.91 -2.09
CA LYS A 138 -28.04 11.49 -2.05
C LYS A 138 -28.31 11.82 -0.59
N LYS A 139 -29.07 12.88 -0.28
CA LYS A 139 -29.37 13.31 1.09
C LYS A 139 -29.79 12.09 1.93
N LEU A 140 -28.84 11.53 2.67
CA LEU A 140 -29.07 10.54 3.70
C LEU A 140 -29.63 11.32 4.88
N ASP A 141 -30.67 10.82 5.51
CA ASP A 141 -31.19 11.46 6.71
C ASP A 141 -30.09 11.52 7.77
N ALA A 142 -29.98 12.66 8.46
CA ALA A 142 -28.93 12.91 9.45
C ALA A 142 -28.93 11.92 10.64
N GLY A 143 -30.03 11.18 10.82
CA GLY A 143 -30.20 10.10 11.80
C GLY A 143 -30.13 8.68 11.21
N SER A 144 -29.81 8.53 9.93
CA SER A 144 -29.76 7.22 9.29
C SER A 144 -28.64 6.35 9.86
N SER A 145 -28.92 5.06 10.02
CA SER A 145 -27.93 4.04 10.40
C SER A 145 -26.74 4.00 9.43
N GLN A 146 -26.94 4.44 8.18
CA GLN A 146 -25.88 4.54 7.18
C GLN A 146 -24.82 5.58 7.55
N LEU A 147 -25.20 6.76 8.04
CA LEU A 147 -24.23 7.77 8.48
C LEU A 147 -23.45 7.33 9.72
N ALA A 148 -24.10 6.61 10.64
CA ALA A 148 -23.42 5.97 11.76
C ALA A 148 -22.40 4.92 11.27
N GLY A 149 -22.77 4.14 10.25
CA GLY A 149 -21.87 3.20 9.58
C GLY A 149 -20.65 3.90 8.95
N VAL A 150 -20.82 5.05 8.30
CA VAL A 150 -19.71 5.85 7.78
C VAL A 150 -18.79 6.37 8.90
N ALA A 151 -19.36 6.81 10.02
CA ALA A 151 -18.57 7.27 11.17
C ALA A 151 -17.75 6.13 11.80
N LEU A 152 -18.35 4.95 11.95
CA LEU A 152 -17.65 3.74 12.42
C LEU A 152 -16.58 3.29 11.45
N PHE A 153 -16.85 3.34 10.15
CA PHE A 153 -15.87 3.03 9.10
C PHE A 153 -14.70 4.02 9.12
N TRP A 154 -14.97 5.30 9.34
CA TRP A 154 -13.94 6.33 9.51
C TRP A 154 -13.02 6.04 10.69
N LEU A 155 -13.60 5.72 11.84
CA LEU A 155 -12.86 5.32 13.02
C LEU A 155 -12.00 4.07 12.73
N ALA A 156 -12.59 3.02 12.15
CA ALA A 156 -11.87 1.81 11.79
C ALA A 156 -10.71 2.06 10.81
N SER A 157 -10.88 3.00 9.87
CA SER A 157 -9.84 3.38 8.91
C SER A 157 -8.65 4.07 9.59
N LEU A 158 -8.92 5.03 10.49
CA LEU A 158 -7.88 5.66 11.32
C LEU A 158 -7.16 4.66 12.22
N PHE A 159 -7.89 3.65 12.72
CA PHE A 159 -7.34 2.56 13.53
C PHE A 159 -6.73 1.42 12.70
N THR A 160 -6.74 1.53 11.37
CA THR A 160 -6.00 0.66 10.44
C THR A 160 -4.67 1.29 10.04
N ALA A 161 -4.69 2.57 9.66
CA ALA A 161 -3.50 3.29 9.22
C ALA A 161 -3.63 4.80 9.46
N TYR A 162 -2.56 5.42 9.95
CA TYR A 162 -2.53 6.86 10.21
C TYR A 162 -2.82 7.69 8.96
N GLN A 163 -2.42 7.20 7.78
CA GLN A 163 -2.59 7.87 6.48
C GLN A 163 -4.06 8.03 6.09
N ALA A 164 -5.00 7.32 6.74
CA ALA A 164 -6.43 7.57 6.55
C ALA A 164 -6.82 9.03 6.87
N VAL A 165 -6.06 9.72 7.75
CA VAL A 165 -6.24 11.14 8.07
C VAL A 165 -6.25 12.04 6.84
N LEU A 166 -5.56 11.65 5.76
CA LEU A 166 -5.47 12.41 4.52
C LEU A 166 -6.83 12.52 3.79
N TYR A 167 -7.78 11.63 4.10
CA TYR A 167 -9.14 11.66 3.57
C TYR A 167 -10.12 12.43 4.48
N ALA A 168 -9.67 13.02 5.60
CA ALA A 168 -10.52 13.76 6.53
C ALA A 168 -11.38 14.87 5.87
N PRO A 169 -10.88 15.66 4.88
CA PRO A 169 -11.72 16.63 4.20
C PRO A 169 -12.90 15.99 3.47
N VAL A 170 -12.68 14.82 2.83
CA VAL A 170 -13.75 14.07 2.16
C VAL A 170 -14.79 13.57 3.17
N VAL A 171 -14.34 13.01 4.30
CA VAL A 171 -15.22 12.54 5.37
C VAL A 171 -16.08 13.67 5.93
N TRP A 172 -15.47 14.82 6.22
CA TRP A 172 -16.20 16.02 6.64
C TRP A 172 -17.25 16.43 5.59
N GLY A 173 -16.87 16.41 4.31
CA GLY A 173 -17.75 16.68 3.18
C GLY A 173 -18.96 15.74 3.10
N ILE A 174 -18.79 14.44 3.42
CA ILE A 174 -19.91 13.48 3.50
C ILE A 174 -20.95 13.97 4.51
N PHE A 175 -20.55 14.27 5.74
CA PHE A 175 -21.51 14.68 6.79
C PHE A 175 -22.17 16.02 6.48
N ARG A 176 -21.42 17.00 5.98
CA ARG A 176 -21.96 18.32 5.60
C ARG A 176 -23.02 18.22 4.51
N ARG A 177 -22.80 17.36 3.51
CA ARG A 177 -23.74 17.18 2.38
C ARG A 177 -25.00 16.42 2.77
N ASN A 178 -24.97 15.67 3.87
CA ASN A 178 -26.11 14.94 4.43
C ASN A 178 -26.81 15.70 5.58
N GLY A 179 -26.70 17.03 5.59
CA GLY A 179 -27.48 17.88 6.49
C GLY A 179 -26.98 17.94 7.93
N CYS A 180 -25.81 17.38 8.25
CA CYS A 180 -25.21 17.59 9.56
C CYS A 180 -24.77 19.06 9.73
N SER A 181 -25.01 19.61 10.92
CA SER A 181 -24.45 20.91 11.31
C SER A 181 -22.92 20.89 11.21
N SER A 182 -22.31 22.05 10.96
CA SER A 182 -20.85 22.15 10.79
C SER A 182 -20.12 21.60 12.01
N SER A 183 -20.60 21.96 13.21
CA SER A 183 -20.05 21.47 14.47
C SER A 183 -20.13 19.96 14.60
N ARG A 184 -21.27 19.33 14.26
CA ARG A 184 -21.42 17.88 14.34
C ARG A 184 -20.51 17.16 13.34
N ALA A 185 -20.41 17.66 12.12
CA ALA A 185 -19.49 17.12 11.11
C ALA A 185 -18.04 17.23 11.58
N SER A 186 -17.63 18.37 12.13
CA SER A 186 -16.29 18.56 12.67
C SER A 186 -16.00 17.65 13.86
N VAL A 187 -16.95 17.47 14.78
CA VAL A 187 -16.79 16.54 15.91
C VAL A 187 -16.58 15.11 15.43
N ILE A 188 -17.41 14.63 14.50
CA ILE A 188 -17.31 13.26 13.95
C ILE A 188 -15.98 13.07 13.21
N THR A 189 -15.48 14.07 12.50
CA THR A 189 -14.21 13.97 11.78
C THR A 189 -12.99 14.09 12.71
N VAL A 190 -12.98 15.08 13.62
CA VAL A 190 -11.81 15.48 14.42
C VAL A 190 -11.64 14.66 15.69
N VAL A 191 -12.72 14.28 16.39
CA VAL A 191 -12.59 13.52 17.65
C VAL A 191 -11.87 12.18 17.43
N PRO A 192 -12.18 11.37 16.40
CA PRO A 192 -11.39 10.17 16.09
C PRO A 192 -9.90 10.43 15.85
N ILE A 193 -9.55 11.55 15.22
CA ILE A 193 -8.15 11.96 15.01
C ILE A 193 -7.50 12.31 16.35
N ALA A 194 -8.20 13.05 17.22
CA ALA A 194 -7.71 13.39 18.54
C ALA A 194 -7.49 12.13 19.40
N LEU A 195 -8.41 11.17 19.35
CA LEU A 195 -8.27 9.86 20.02
C LEU A 195 -7.05 9.09 19.50
N LEU A 196 -6.80 9.13 18.19
CA LEU A 196 -5.62 8.53 17.57
C LEU A 196 -4.33 9.21 18.06
N LEU A 197 -4.32 10.54 18.17
CA LEU A 197 -3.18 11.29 18.70
C LEU A 197 -2.93 10.98 20.18
N LEU A 198 -3.99 10.83 20.99
CA LEU A 198 -3.88 10.40 22.39
C LEU A 198 -3.29 8.99 22.50
N TYR A 199 -3.74 8.07 21.64
CA TYR A 199 -3.15 6.72 21.56
C TYR A 199 -1.66 6.77 21.20
N VAL A 200 -1.28 7.59 20.22
CA VAL A 200 0.13 7.79 19.84
C VAL A 200 0.93 8.40 20.99
N ALA A 201 0.40 9.41 21.67
CA ALA A 201 1.07 10.05 22.80
C ALA A 201 1.29 9.09 23.98
N GLY A 202 0.38 8.13 24.18
CA GLY A 202 0.52 7.07 25.18
C GLY A 202 1.48 5.94 24.78
N ASN A 203 2.02 5.94 23.57
CA ASN A 203 2.90 4.87 23.06
C ASN A 203 4.27 5.41 22.61
N PRO A 204 5.35 5.21 23.39
CA PRO A 204 6.67 5.78 23.08
C PRO A 204 7.25 5.29 21.75
N LEU A 205 6.95 4.04 21.36
CA LEU A 205 7.37 3.51 20.05
C LEU A 205 6.69 4.26 18.92
N ALA A 206 5.42 4.67 19.10
CA ALA A 206 4.69 5.44 18.11
C ALA A 206 5.29 6.82 17.91
N ILE A 207 5.54 7.55 19.00
CA ILE A 207 6.22 8.85 18.93
C ILE A 207 7.57 8.71 18.20
N SER A 208 8.39 7.72 18.56
CA SER A 208 9.68 7.46 17.91
C SER A 208 9.54 7.20 16.41
N SER A 209 8.54 6.42 16.00
CA SER A 209 8.28 6.15 14.59
C SER A 209 7.75 7.36 13.84
N PHE A 210 6.93 8.22 14.44
CA PHE A 210 6.52 9.48 13.83
C PHE A 210 7.70 10.43 13.61
N ILE A 211 8.61 10.54 14.59
CA ILE A 211 9.82 11.35 14.46
C ILE A 211 10.72 10.79 13.36
N SER A 212 10.96 9.47 13.36
CA SER A 212 11.78 8.81 12.33
C SER A 212 11.14 8.95 10.94
N ALA A 213 9.83 8.75 10.82
CA ALA A 213 9.10 8.88 9.57
C ALA A 213 9.06 10.32 9.05
N GLY A 214 8.92 11.31 9.94
CA GLY A 214 8.93 12.74 9.62
C GLY A 214 10.32 13.31 9.34
N GLY A 215 11.37 12.61 9.77
CA GLY A 215 12.76 12.93 9.46
C GLY A 215 13.28 12.27 8.19
N GLN A 216 12.49 11.43 7.49
CA GLN A 216 13.00 10.66 6.33
C GLN A 216 13.57 11.52 5.22
N ASN A 217 13.00 12.71 5.01
CA ASN A 217 13.44 13.63 3.96
C ASN A 217 14.44 14.69 4.47
N ALA A 218 14.79 14.70 5.76
CA ALA A 218 15.59 15.77 6.38
C ALA A 218 17.00 15.92 5.80
N GLY A 219 17.53 14.89 5.13
CA GLY A 219 18.84 14.91 4.46
C GLY A 219 18.78 14.98 2.92
N SER A 220 17.59 15.04 2.33
CA SER A 220 17.43 15.06 0.87
C SER A 220 17.37 16.49 0.33
N SER A 221 17.92 16.72 -0.87
CA SER A 221 17.76 18.01 -1.55
C SER A 221 16.29 18.25 -1.91
N TYR A 222 15.87 19.52 -1.94
CA TYR A 222 14.50 19.89 -2.33
C TYR A 222 14.14 19.38 -3.73
N GLU A 223 15.08 19.46 -4.67
CA GLU A 223 14.93 18.91 -6.03
C GLU A 223 14.72 17.39 -6.03
N GLY A 224 15.47 16.66 -5.19
CA GLY A 224 15.30 15.21 -5.06
C GLY A 224 13.94 14.82 -4.47
N ILE A 225 13.47 15.55 -3.45
CA ILE A 225 12.16 15.31 -2.83
C ILE A 225 11.04 15.61 -3.83
N THR A 226 11.07 16.79 -4.45
CA THR A 226 10.05 17.19 -5.43
C THR A 226 10.02 16.26 -6.64
N GLY A 227 11.18 15.87 -7.18
CA GLY A 227 11.28 14.87 -8.23
C GLY A 227 10.65 13.53 -7.83
N SER A 228 10.96 13.04 -6.62
CA SER A 228 10.41 11.79 -6.08
C SER A 228 8.88 11.84 -5.93
N ILE A 229 8.34 12.98 -5.49
CA ILE A 229 6.91 13.22 -5.37
C ILE A 229 6.23 13.24 -6.74
N VAL A 230 6.82 13.92 -7.73
CA VAL A 230 6.31 13.96 -9.10
C VAL A 230 6.30 12.55 -9.69
N VAL A 231 7.37 11.79 -9.51
CA VAL A 231 7.43 10.38 -9.94
C VAL A 231 6.33 9.56 -9.25
N ALA A 232 6.18 9.64 -7.93
CA ALA A 232 5.13 8.92 -7.22
C ALA A 232 3.72 9.32 -7.69
N TRP A 233 3.47 10.61 -7.94
CA TRP A 233 2.22 11.11 -8.50
C TRP A 233 1.97 10.57 -9.90
N LEU A 234 2.98 10.57 -10.79
CA LEU A 234 2.87 10.00 -12.14
C LEU A 234 2.65 8.48 -12.08
N THR A 235 3.45 7.75 -11.32
CA THR A 235 3.31 6.30 -11.14
C THR A 235 1.95 5.93 -10.58
N ALA A 236 1.39 6.74 -9.68
CA ALA A 236 0.11 6.44 -9.04
C ALA A 236 -1.03 6.18 -10.05
N GLY A 237 -1.14 7.00 -11.10
CA GLY A 237 -2.16 6.89 -12.15
C GLY A 237 -1.59 6.57 -13.54
N SER A 238 -0.36 6.07 -13.63
CA SER A 238 0.34 5.86 -14.92
C SER A 238 0.39 7.13 -15.80
N GLY A 239 0.52 8.31 -15.18
CA GLY A 239 0.52 9.62 -15.83
C GLY A 239 -0.87 10.09 -16.24
N ILE A 240 -1.59 9.33 -17.06
CA ILE A 240 -2.89 9.72 -17.62
C ILE A 240 -3.95 9.89 -16.53
N LEU A 241 -4.20 8.86 -15.70
CA LEU A 241 -5.14 8.98 -14.58
C LEU A 241 -4.70 10.05 -13.57
N SER A 242 -3.39 10.24 -13.37
CA SER A 242 -2.88 11.28 -12.46
C SER A 242 -3.25 12.69 -12.93
N VAL A 243 -3.01 12.99 -14.20
CA VAL A 243 -3.35 14.28 -14.81
C VAL A 243 -4.87 14.49 -14.83
N LEU A 244 -5.62 13.53 -15.39
CA LEU A 244 -7.08 13.66 -15.53
C LEU A 244 -7.78 13.68 -14.17
N GLY A 245 -7.30 12.89 -13.22
CA GLY A 245 -7.85 12.81 -11.86
C GLY A 245 -7.63 14.10 -11.07
N THR A 246 -6.40 14.63 -11.05
CA THR A 246 -6.11 15.93 -10.40
C THR A 246 -6.89 17.06 -11.06
N TYR A 247 -6.91 17.12 -12.40
CA TYR A 247 -7.67 18.13 -13.13
C TYR A 247 -9.18 18.02 -12.87
N GLY A 248 -9.72 16.81 -12.85
CA GLY A 248 -11.12 16.55 -12.54
C GLY A 248 -11.48 16.94 -11.11
N ALA A 249 -10.62 16.64 -10.13
CA ALA A 249 -10.81 17.08 -8.75
C ALA A 249 -10.89 18.60 -8.65
N LEU A 250 -9.97 19.32 -9.32
CA LEU A 250 -9.94 20.78 -9.36
C LEU A 250 -11.19 21.37 -10.03
N ARG A 251 -11.61 20.82 -11.18
CA ARG A 251 -12.72 21.35 -11.98
C ARG A 251 -14.11 20.96 -11.49
N SER A 252 -14.23 19.89 -10.71
CA SER A 252 -15.52 19.40 -10.19
C SER A 252 -16.22 20.37 -9.22
N GLY A 253 -15.49 21.38 -8.71
CA GLY A 253 -15.97 22.26 -7.64
C GLY A 253 -16.03 21.58 -6.26
N ARG A 254 -15.62 20.32 -6.15
CA ARG A 254 -15.56 19.55 -4.88
C ARG A 254 -14.23 19.81 -4.18
N LYS A 255 -14.16 20.92 -3.43
CA LYS A 255 -12.94 21.37 -2.75
C LYS A 255 -12.34 20.30 -1.84
N GLU A 256 -13.17 19.46 -1.23
CA GLU A 256 -12.75 18.41 -0.30
C GLU A 256 -11.83 17.36 -0.97
N LEU A 257 -12.12 16.99 -2.23
CA LEU A 257 -11.26 16.08 -3.00
C LEU A 257 -9.91 16.72 -3.28
N PHE A 258 -9.92 17.98 -3.75
CA PHE A 258 -8.69 18.68 -4.09
C PHE A 258 -7.82 18.96 -2.85
N ILE A 259 -8.42 19.35 -1.73
CA ILE A 259 -7.71 19.51 -0.45
C ILE A 259 -7.07 18.19 -0.02
N SER A 260 -7.75 17.05 -0.19
CA SER A 260 -7.18 15.74 0.16
C SER A 260 -5.99 15.37 -0.74
N VAL A 261 -6.03 15.75 -2.03
CA VAL A 261 -4.89 15.61 -2.94
C VAL A 261 -3.71 16.47 -2.46
N LEU A 262 -3.96 17.73 -2.09
CA LEU A 262 -2.93 18.62 -1.56
C LEU A 262 -2.34 18.11 -0.24
N LEU A 263 -3.17 17.61 0.67
CA LEU A 263 -2.70 17.02 1.93
C LEU A 263 -1.79 15.82 1.68
N LEU A 264 -2.09 14.98 0.69
CA LEU A 264 -1.22 13.86 0.33
C LEU A 264 0.11 14.34 -0.26
N PHE A 265 0.12 15.39 -1.09
CA PHE A 265 1.38 16.03 -1.52
C PHE A 265 2.18 16.57 -0.34
N THR A 266 1.54 17.30 0.58
CA THR A 266 2.19 17.83 1.79
C THR A 266 2.74 16.71 2.68
N PHE A 267 1.99 15.61 2.83
CA PHE A 267 2.45 14.45 3.57
C PHE A 267 3.72 13.84 2.96
N LEU A 268 3.78 13.72 1.63
CA LEU A 268 4.97 13.18 0.96
C LEU A 268 6.19 14.11 1.03
N LEU A 269 6.01 15.43 1.20
CA LEU A 269 7.12 16.34 1.48
C LEU A 269 7.80 16.02 2.82
N VAL A 270 7.02 15.54 3.79
CA VAL A 270 7.51 15.22 5.14
C VAL A 270 7.98 13.76 5.25
N SER A 271 7.22 12.82 4.69
CA SER A 271 7.46 11.38 4.82
C SER A 271 7.27 10.66 3.48
N PHE A 272 8.31 10.66 2.65
CA PHE A 272 8.25 10.02 1.35
C PHE A 272 8.54 8.52 1.43
N ARG A 273 7.63 7.72 0.88
CA ARG A 273 7.86 6.31 0.53
C ARG A 273 7.12 6.00 -0.78
N ALA A 274 7.75 5.27 -1.68
CA ALA A 274 7.21 5.01 -3.02
C ALA A 274 5.82 4.33 -2.99
N TYR A 275 5.56 3.46 -2.01
CA TYR A 275 4.27 2.78 -1.90
C TYR A 275 3.10 3.70 -1.51
N TYR A 276 3.34 4.90 -0.97
CA TYR A 276 2.28 5.86 -0.70
C TYR A 276 1.63 6.42 -1.97
N ALA A 277 2.23 6.19 -3.15
CA ALA A 277 1.60 6.50 -4.43
C ALA A 277 0.18 5.92 -4.56
N VAL A 278 -0.09 4.75 -3.99
CA VAL A 278 -1.43 4.11 -4.03
C VAL A 278 -2.51 4.92 -3.34
N LEU A 279 -2.15 5.82 -2.41
CA LEU A 279 -3.12 6.66 -1.70
C LEU A 279 -3.74 7.74 -2.61
N PHE A 280 -3.08 8.09 -3.73
CA PHE A 280 -3.66 8.99 -4.72
C PHE A 280 -4.77 8.34 -5.54
N LEU A 281 -4.70 7.02 -5.75
CA LEU A 281 -5.56 6.30 -6.68
C LEU A 281 -7.06 6.53 -6.45
N PRO A 282 -7.59 6.45 -5.20
CA PRO A 282 -8.98 6.78 -4.93
C PRO A 282 -9.37 8.22 -5.30
N LEU A 283 -8.48 9.18 -5.03
CA LEU A 283 -8.71 10.61 -5.27
C LEU A 283 -8.73 10.90 -6.77
N PHE A 284 -7.83 10.29 -7.54
CA PHE A 284 -7.82 10.47 -8.99
C PHE A 284 -9.08 9.92 -9.64
N ILE A 285 -9.51 8.72 -9.23
CA ILE A 285 -10.71 8.09 -9.79
C ILE A 285 -11.96 8.87 -9.38
N ALA A 286 -12.01 9.36 -8.14
CA ALA A 286 -13.04 10.28 -7.71
C ALA A 286 -13.03 11.58 -8.51
N GLY A 287 -11.87 12.14 -8.83
CA GLY A 287 -11.73 13.34 -9.65
C GLY A 287 -12.27 13.15 -11.07
N VAL A 288 -11.92 12.05 -11.73
CA VAL A 288 -12.46 11.70 -13.07
C VAL A 288 -13.97 11.47 -12.99
N ALA A 289 -14.46 10.74 -11.98
CA ALA A 289 -15.89 10.48 -11.81
C ALA A 289 -16.70 11.75 -11.50
N ALA A 290 -16.12 12.69 -10.74
CA ALA A 290 -16.74 13.97 -10.40
C ALA A 290 -16.76 14.97 -11.56
N HIS A 291 -15.86 14.82 -12.54
CA HIS A 291 -15.83 15.66 -13.75
C HIS A 291 -15.71 14.81 -15.04
N PRO A 292 -16.79 14.14 -15.48
CA PRO A 292 -16.74 13.19 -16.61
C PRO A 292 -16.43 13.81 -17.98
N ALA A 293 -16.36 15.15 -18.09
CA ALA A 293 -15.96 15.84 -19.30
C ALA A 293 -14.52 15.47 -19.73
N VAL A 294 -13.67 15.06 -18.80
CA VAL A 294 -12.31 14.56 -19.12
C VAL A 294 -12.35 13.25 -19.93
N LEU A 295 -13.48 12.54 -19.93
CA LEU A 295 -13.68 11.29 -20.68
C LEU A 295 -14.43 11.51 -22.01
N GLN A 296 -14.45 12.73 -22.57
CA GLN A 296 -15.08 12.99 -23.87
C GLN A 296 -14.53 12.09 -24.98
N LYS A 297 -13.21 11.88 -25.02
CA LYS A 297 -12.54 10.94 -25.95
C LYS A 297 -12.12 9.67 -25.21
N SER A 298 -13.10 8.95 -24.65
CA SER A 298 -12.92 7.77 -23.79
C SER A 298 -11.98 6.70 -24.36
N HIS A 299 -12.06 6.42 -25.67
CA HIS A 299 -11.21 5.44 -26.35
C HIS A 299 -9.73 5.87 -26.41
N LEU A 300 -9.45 7.15 -26.72
CA LEU A 300 -8.08 7.67 -26.71
C LEU A 300 -7.49 7.69 -25.30
N VAL A 301 -8.29 8.06 -24.31
CA VAL A 301 -7.88 8.04 -22.90
C VAL A 301 -7.54 6.61 -22.47
N ALA A 302 -8.37 5.63 -22.85
CA ALA A 302 -8.11 4.23 -22.57
C ALA A 302 -6.83 3.71 -23.24
N ALA A 303 -6.64 4.01 -24.54
CA ALA A 303 -5.44 3.62 -25.27
C ALA A 303 -4.18 4.26 -24.68
N ALA A 304 -4.21 5.57 -24.39
CA ALA A 304 -3.10 6.28 -23.76
C ALA A 304 -2.75 5.71 -22.38
N GLN A 305 -3.75 5.43 -21.54
CA GLN A 305 -3.54 4.79 -20.23
C GLN A 305 -2.86 3.43 -20.39
N LEU A 306 -3.33 2.59 -21.31
CA LEU A 306 -2.74 1.27 -21.56
C LEU A 306 -1.29 1.39 -22.03
N CYS A 307 -1.01 2.28 -22.99
CA CYS A 307 0.35 2.53 -23.46
C CYS A 307 1.25 2.98 -22.30
N CYS A 308 0.81 3.95 -21.48
CA CYS A 308 1.58 4.41 -20.33
C CYS A 308 1.78 3.32 -19.27
N ALA A 309 0.77 2.49 -19.01
CA ALA A 309 0.87 1.37 -18.06
C ALA A 309 1.87 0.31 -18.55
N VAL A 310 1.83 -0.05 -19.85
CA VAL A 310 2.78 -0.98 -20.46
C VAL A 310 4.21 -0.42 -20.44
N LEU A 311 4.38 0.85 -20.81
CA LEU A 311 5.70 1.51 -20.74
C LEU A 311 6.25 1.54 -19.31
N LEU A 312 5.39 1.85 -18.33
CA LEU A 312 5.75 1.85 -16.91
C LEU A 312 6.20 0.45 -16.46
N LEU A 313 5.47 -0.60 -16.84
CA LEU A 313 5.85 -1.99 -16.56
C LEU A 313 7.16 -2.39 -17.25
N ALA A 314 7.38 -1.96 -18.49
CA ALA A 314 8.59 -2.28 -19.25
C ALA A 314 9.84 -1.58 -18.71
N GLN A 315 9.68 -0.35 -18.18
CA GLN A 315 10.78 0.43 -17.62
C GLN A 315 11.07 0.13 -16.15
N THR A 316 10.10 -0.45 -15.44
CA THR A 316 10.31 -0.84 -14.05
C THR A 316 10.96 -2.22 -14.04
N PRO A 317 12.18 -2.38 -13.52
CA PRO A 317 12.75 -3.70 -13.36
C PRO A 317 11.87 -4.47 -12.38
N LEU A 318 11.00 -5.33 -12.91
CA LEU A 318 10.38 -6.38 -12.13
C LEU A 318 11.54 -7.26 -11.67
N SER A 319 11.93 -7.12 -10.40
CA SER A 319 13.00 -7.93 -9.82
C SER A 319 12.47 -9.35 -9.66
N ILE A 320 12.39 -10.09 -10.77
CA ILE A 320 11.99 -11.49 -10.80
C ILE A 320 13.19 -12.27 -10.23
N GLY A 321 13.34 -12.20 -8.92
CA GLY A 321 14.45 -12.75 -8.17
C GLY A 321 14.15 -12.62 -6.68
N SER A 322 14.50 -13.65 -5.92
CA SER A 322 14.37 -13.61 -4.46
C SER A 322 15.20 -12.46 -3.90
N SER A 323 14.66 -11.75 -2.90
CA SER A 323 15.42 -10.75 -2.15
C SER A 323 16.73 -11.34 -1.62
N PRO A 324 17.81 -10.52 -1.46
CA PRO A 324 19.07 -10.99 -0.89
C PRO A 324 18.87 -11.72 0.44
N ALA A 325 18.00 -11.20 1.31
CA ALA A 325 17.63 -11.83 2.58
C ALA A 325 17.06 -13.25 2.39
N ARG A 326 16.10 -13.43 1.49
CA ARG A 326 15.50 -14.75 1.21
C ARG A 326 16.52 -15.71 0.63
N HIS A 327 17.28 -15.29 -0.39
CA HIS A 327 18.29 -16.12 -1.02
C HIS A 327 19.35 -16.59 -0.03
N VAL A 328 19.88 -15.67 0.78
CA VAL A 328 20.90 -15.96 1.80
C VAL A 328 20.35 -16.84 2.91
N MET A 329 19.18 -16.53 3.46
CA MET A 329 18.62 -17.27 4.58
C MET A 329 18.16 -18.68 4.19
N GLN A 330 17.62 -18.90 2.99
CA GLN A 330 17.32 -20.25 2.51
C GLN A 330 18.58 -21.13 2.55
N ARG A 331 19.70 -20.64 2.02
CA ARG A 331 20.98 -21.37 2.07
C ARG A 331 21.48 -21.59 3.49
N ILE A 332 21.42 -20.58 4.36
CA ILE A 332 21.86 -20.72 5.77
C ILE A 332 20.97 -21.70 6.54
N ASN A 333 19.66 -21.71 6.29
CA ASN A 333 18.70 -22.59 6.96
C ASN A 333 18.90 -24.05 6.55
N ASP A 334 19.30 -24.31 5.29
CA ASP A 334 19.54 -25.67 4.78
C ASP A 334 20.87 -26.29 5.27
N LEU A 335 21.80 -25.47 5.74
CA LEU A 335 23.08 -25.95 6.28
C LEU A 335 22.87 -26.64 7.64
N PRO A 336 23.60 -27.73 7.94
CA PRO A 336 23.61 -28.32 9.27
C PRO A 336 24.23 -27.36 10.30
N GLY A 337 23.89 -27.53 11.56
CA GLY A 337 24.48 -26.79 12.67
C GLY A 337 23.51 -25.86 13.41
N THR A 338 23.82 -25.62 14.69
CA THR A 338 23.07 -24.76 15.60
C THR A 338 23.82 -23.46 15.87
N GLY A 339 23.10 -22.36 16.04
CA GLY A 339 23.70 -21.08 16.40
C GLY A 339 22.86 -19.90 15.93
N VAL A 340 23.45 -18.71 16.02
CA VAL A 340 22.82 -17.47 15.55
C VAL A 340 23.41 -17.03 14.21
N VAL A 341 22.67 -16.22 13.45
CA VAL A 341 23.23 -15.48 12.31
C VAL A 341 23.67 -14.10 12.78
N LEU A 342 24.91 -13.73 12.52
CA LEU A 342 25.41 -12.40 12.77
C LEU A 342 25.37 -11.58 11.48
N ILE A 343 24.77 -10.40 11.51
CA ILE A 343 24.76 -9.50 10.36
C ILE A 343 25.63 -8.28 10.65
N HIS A 344 26.62 -8.05 9.78
CA HIS A 344 27.45 -6.86 9.77
C HIS A 344 26.92 -5.86 8.73
N GLY A 345 26.79 -4.59 9.14
CA GLY A 345 26.15 -3.53 8.36
C GLY A 345 24.71 -3.23 8.79
N SER A 346 24.04 -2.33 8.06
CA SER A 346 22.63 -1.98 8.27
C SER A 346 21.69 -3.01 7.63
N PHE A 347 20.77 -3.58 8.40
CA PHE A 347 19.81 -4.58 7.92
C PHE A 347 18.40 -4.31 8.45
N GLY A 348 17.39 -4.67 7.66
CA GLY A 348 15.99 -4.53 8.03
C GLY A 348 15.35 -5.82 8.56
N HIS A 349 14.06 -5.72 8.87
CA HIS A 349 13.25 -6.83 9.40
C HIS A 349 13.01 -7.96 8.39
N GLU A 350 13.21 -7.73 7.10
CA GLU A 350 13.16 -8.78 6.06
C GLU A 350 14.13 -9.91 6.37
N TRP A 351 15.31 -9.61 6.92
CA TRP A 351 16.27 -10.63 7.34
C TRP A 351 15.69 -11.49 8.47
N GLN A 352 15.10 -10.84 9.48
CA GLN A 352 14.48 -11.52 10.62
C GLN A 352 13.31 -12.40 10.19
N TYR A 353 12.53 -11.95 9.22
CA TYR A 353 11.40 -12.70 8.69
C TYR A 353 11.83 -13.97 7.93
N GLU A 354 12.89 -13.88 7.13
CA GLU A 354 13.34 -15.01 6.29
C GLU A 354 14.17 -16.05 7.08
N SER A 355 14.59 -15.73 8.31
CA SER A 355 15.43 -16.62 9.13
C SER A 355 14.63 -17.49 10.09
N ARG A 356 14.99 -18.78 10.17
CA ARG A 356 14.44 -19.71 11.17
C ARG A 356 15.22 -19.73 12.48
N ILE A 357 16.35 -19.02 12.52
CA ILE A 357 17.25 -18.95 13.67
C ILE A 357 17.46 -17.48 14.08
N PRO A 358 17.83 -17.20 15.33
CA PRO A 358 17.96 -15.82 15.79
C PRO A 358 19.03 -15.06 15.00
N ILE A 359 18.69 -13.82 14.63
CA ILE A 359 19.60 -12.88 13.98
C ILE A 359 20.04 -11.84 15.00
N LEU A 360 21.34 -11.61 15.10
CA LEU A 360 21.92 -10.58 15.93
C LEU A 360 22.84 -9.68 15.11
N ARG A 361 22.98 -8.43 15.55
CA ARG A 361 23.99 -7.54 14.99
C ARG A 361 25.38 -8.11 15.30
N TYR A 362 26.27 -8.04 14.31
CA TYR A 362 27.63 -8.53 14.45
C TYR A 362 28.34 -7.91 15.66
N ARG A 363 28.89 -8.78 16.50
CA ARG A 363 29.85 -8.46 17.56
C ARG A 363 30.88 -9.58 17.58
N SER A 364 32.17 -9.24 17.62
CA SER A 364 33.26 -10.22 17.64
C SER A 364 33.10 -11.25 18.77
N ALA A 365 32.63 -10.81 19.94
CA ALA A 365 32.35 -11.66 21.10
C ALA A 365 31.27 -12.74 20.86
N LEU A 366 30.44 -12.62 19.82
CA LEU A 366 29.39 -13.58 19.50
C LEU A 366 29.79 -14.61 18.43
N LEU A 367 30.97 -14.47 17.82
CA LEU A 367 31.46 -15.35 16.74
C LEU A 367 31.51 -16.82 17.15
N SER A 368 31.86 -17.10 18.41
CA SER A 368 31.93 -18.47 18.92
C SER A 368 30.57 -19.17 18.93
N LYS A 369 29.46 -18.40 18.99
CA LYS A 369 28.07 -18.87 19.03
C LYS A 369 27.35 -18.77 17.68
N SER A 370 28.00 -18.22 16.65
CA SER A 370 27.37 -17.99 15.36
C SER A 370 27.51 -19.19 14.43
N LYS A 371 26.41 -19.52 13.77
CA LYS A 371 26.37 -20.48 12.65
C LYS A 371 26.89 -19.84 11.38
N ALA A 372 26.49 -18.58 11.15
CA ALA A 372 26.83 -17.83 9.95
C ALA A 372 27.07 -16.35 10.28
N VAL A 373 27.88 -15.70 9.47
CA VAL A 373 28.09 -14.25 9.44
C VAL A 373 27.76 -13.75 8.04
N VAL A 374 26.83 -12.81 7.95
CA VAL A 374 26.47 -12.12 6.69
C VAL A 374 27.00 -10.70 6.79
N CYS A 375 27.72 -10.24 5.78
CA CYS A 375 28.16 -8.86 5.72
C CYS A 375 27.53 -8.17 4.52
N LEU A 376 26.78 -7.10 4.83
CA LEU A 376 26.17 -6.18 3.86
C LEU A 376 27.10 -4.99 3.58
N GLU A 377 28.17 -4.90 4.35
CA GLU A 377 29.30 -3.99 4.20
C GLU A 377 30.57 -4.84 4.21
N ARG A 378 31.75 -4.22 4.13
CA ARG A 378 33.02 -4.95 4.16
C ARG A 378 33.13 -5.81 5.43
N CYS A 379 33.28 -7.12 5.30
CA CYS A 379 33.41 -7.98 6.47
C CYS A 379 34.66 -7.62 7.30
N PRO A 380 34.56 -7.68 8.64
CA PRO A 380 35.74 -7.80 9.50
C PRO A 380 36.48 -9.11 9.19
N GLU A 381 37.66 -9.34 9.76
CA GLU A 381 38.50 -10.52 9.46
C GLU A 381 37.92 -11.85 10.00
N VAL A 382 36.72 -12.23 9.58
CA VAL A 382 35.95 -13.39 10.06
C VAL A 382 36.63 -14.71 9.70
N ALA A 383 37.34 -14.74 8.56
CA ALA A 383 38.10 -15.91 8.10
C ALA A 383 39.08 -16.45 9.15
N ARG A 384 39.68 -15.55 9.97
CA ARG A 384 40.63 -15.93 11.03
C ARG A 384 40.00 -16.78 12.14
N TYR A 385 38.67 -16.82 12.22
CA TYR A 385 37.91 -17.54 13.25
C TYR A 385 37.33 -18.87 12.76
N GLY A 386 37.90 -19.44 11.68
CA GLY A 386 37.49 -20.75 11.15
C GLY A 386 36.19 -20.72 10.33
N PHE A 387 35.80 -19.54 9.86
CA PHE A 387 34.71 -19.38 8.92
C PHE A 387 35.20 -19.51 7.48
N TYR A 388 34.36 -20.07 6.62
CA TYR A 388 34.60 -20.13 5.18
C TYR A 388 33.49 -19.41 4.42
N GLN A 389 33.89 -18.70 3.38
CA GLN A 389 32.97 -17.92 2.56
C GLN A 389 32.20 -18.85 1.61
N ILE A 390 30.90 -18.60 1.47
CA ILE A 390 30.07 -19.19 0.43
C ILE A 390 30.17 -18.28 -0.80
N ALA A 391 30.67 -18.82 -1.92
CA ALA A 391 30.72 -18.08 -3.18
C ALA A 391 29.33 -17.90 -3.80
N ASN A 392 29.18 -16.91 -4.69
CA ASN A 392 28.01 -16.68 -5.55
C ASN A 392 26.69 -16.36 -4.80
N MET A 393 26.78 -15.72 -3.63
CA MET A 393 25.61 -15.36 -2.81
C MET A 393 25.08 -13.94 -3.05
N GLY A 394 25.77 -13.12 -3.86
CA GLY A 394 25.50 -11.68 -4.02
C GLY A 394 26.02 -10.86 -2.84
N GLU A 395 25.72 -11.31 -1.61
CA GLU A 395 26.26 -10.79 -0.35
C GLU A 395 27.46 -11.61 0.14
N GLU A 396 28.30 -11.01 1.00
CA GLU A 396 29.44 -11.70 1.61
C GLU A 396 28.96 -12.58 2.78
N VAL A 397 28.85 -13.89 2.56
CA VAL A 397 28.33 -14.85 3.55
C VAL A 397 29.42 -15.82 3.99
N TRP A 398 29.61 -15.94 5.30
CA TRP A 398 30.59 -16.79 5.95
C TRP A 398 29.89 -17.81 6.85
N ILE A 399 30.30 -19.07 6.80
CA ILE A 399 29.71 -20.14 7.60
C ILE A 399 30.78 -20.96 8.32
N ARG A 400 30.38 -21.63 9.38
CA ARG A 400 31.24 -22.51 10.17
C ARG A 400 30.98 -23.97 9.78
N ARG A 401 32.04 -24.78 9.74
CA ARG A 401 31.93 -26.21 9.35
C ARG A 401 31.27 -27.02 10.44
#